data_AF-A0A5W3G0I2-F1
#
_entry.id   AF-A0A5W3G0I2-F1
#
_cell.length_a   1.000
_cell.length_b   1.000
_cell.length_c   1.000
_cell.angle_alpha   90.00
_cell.angle_beta   90.00
_cell.angle_gamma   90.00
#
_symmetry.space_group_name_H-M   'P 1'
#
loop_
_entity.id
_entity.type
_entity.pdbx_description
1 polymer ?
#
loop_
_entity_poly.entity_id
_entity_poly.type
_entity_poly.pdbx_seq_one_letter_code
_entity_poly.pdbx_strand_id
1 'polypeptide(L)'
;MTGLDKAIQRMGNQRRLALALNMRPSSLNKWVHQYHGRVPPERLIQIYQLTGVTPHELRPDLHPTPTSGIPEDAITAGEGGDEQP
;
A
#
# COMPACT_ATOMS: atom_id res chain seq x y z
N MET A 1 11.31 -9.87 -3.74
CA MET A 1 10.14 -9.81 -2.85
C MET A 1 9.61 -8.38 -2.88
N THR A 2 8.34 -8.19 -3.21
CA THR A 2 7.72 -6.86 -3.33
C THR A 2 7.05 -6.47 -2.01
N GLY A 3 6.69 -5.19 -1.84
CA GLY A 3 5.89 -4.78 -0.67
C GLY A 3 4.56 -5.53 -0.56
N LEU A 4 3.97 -5.95 -1.68
CA LEU A 4 2.72 -6.72 -1.67
C LEU A 4 2.94 -8.12 -1.10
N ASP A 5 4.06 -8.76 -1.42
CA ASP A 5 4.44 -10.06 -0.87
C ASP A 5 4.65 -9.99 0.65
N LYS A 6 5.27 -8.89 1.11
CA LYS A 6 5.44 -8.58 2.53
C LYS A 6 4.10 -8.39 3.23
N ALA A 7 3.16 -7.67 2.62
CA ALA A 7 1.81 -7.50 3.14
C ALA A 7 1.06 -8.83 3.24
N ILE A 8 1.21 -9.69 2.23
CA ILE A 8 0.65 -11.05 2.21
C ILE A 8 1.22 -11.89 3.37
N GLN A 9 2.54 -11.85 3.59
CA GLN A 9 3.18 -12.54 4.70
C GLN A 9 2.73 -12.00 6.06
N ARG A 10 2.57 -10.68 6.22
CA ARG A 10 2.07 -10.07 7.45
C ARG A 10 0.65 -10.51 7.79
N MET A 11 -0.22 -10.67 6.80
CA MET A 11 -1.55 -11.27 6.98
C MET A 11 -1.54 -12.80 7.06
N GLY A 12 -0.39 -13.43 6.81
CA GLY A 12 -0.19 -14.87 6.77
C GLY A 12 -0.69 -15.56 5.48
N ASN A 13 -1.68 -15.01 4.78
CA ASN A 13 -2.16 -15.60 3.53
C ASN A 13 -2.75 -14.57 2.55
N GLN A 14 -2.49 -14.79 1.25
CA GLN A 14 -2.98 -13.99 0.14
C GLN A 14 -4.50 -13.89 0.11
N ARG A 15 -5.20 -15.01 0.39
CA ARG A 15 -6.66 -15.02 0.45
C ARG A 15 -7.21 -14.13 1.56
N ARG A 16 -6.57 -14.11 2.73
CA ARG A 16 -6.99 -13.25 3.85
C ARG A 16 -6.84 -11.79 3.50
N LEU A 17 -5.73 -11.40 2.89
CA LEU A 17 -5.53 -10.05 2.41
C LEU A 17 -6.58 -9.66 1.36
N ALA A 18 -6.86 -10.52 0.39
CA ALA A 18 -7.88 -10.25 -0.62
C ALA A 18 -9.29 -10.09 -0.02
N LEU A 19 -9.67 -10.96 0.93
CA LEU A 19 -10.94 -10.85 1.64
C LEU A 19 -11.03 -9.58 2.48
N ALA A 20 -9.97 -9.22 3.19
CA ALA A 20 -9.90 -7.99 3.98
C ALA A 20 -10.00 -6.73 3.09
N LEU A 21 -9.46 -6.79 1.88
CA LEU A 21 -9.61 -5.76 0.84
C LEU A 21 -10.95 -5.84 0.10
N ASN A 22 -11.87 -6.71 0.54
CA ASN A 22 -13.17 -6.94 -0.08
C ASN A 22 -13.08 -7.20 -1.60
N MET A 23 -12.04 -7.94 -2.02
CA MET A 23 -11.74 -8.23 -3.42
C MET A 23 -11.53 -9.72 -3.65
N ARG A 24 -11.66 -10.15 -4.90
CA ARG A 24 -11.44 -11.54 -5.27
C ARG A 24 -9.93 -11.86 -5.20
N PRO A 25 -9.53 -13.03 -4.69
CA PRO A 25 -8.13 -13.44 -4.63
C PRO A 25 -7.47 -13.50 -6.01
N SER A 26 -8.24 -13.78 -7.07
CA SER A 26 -7.76 -13.74 -8.45
C SER A 26 -7.30 -12.34 -8.89
N SER A 27 -7.95 -11.27 -8.42
CA SER A 27 -7.51 -9.90 -8.70
C SER A 27 -6.19 -9.59 -8.00
N LEU A 28 -6.02 -10.07 -6.76
CA LEU A 28 -4.76 -9.90 -6.03
C LEU A 28 -3.63 -10.71 -6.68
N ASN A 29 -3.96 -11.89 -7.25
CA ASN A 29 -3.00 -12.70 -7.97
C ASN A 29 -2.52 -12.04 -9.27
N LYS A 30 -3.41 -11.30 -9.96
CA LYS A 30 -3.01 -10.43 -11.07
C LYS A 30 -2.05 -9.33 -10.60
N TRP A 31 -2.27 -8.73 -9.43
CA TRP A 31 -1.34 -7.71 -8.91
C TRP A 31 0.06 -8.28 -8.70
N VAL A 32 0.17 -9.48 -8.14
CA VAL A 32 1.45 -10.16 -7.93
C VAL A 32 2.11 -10.53 -9.27
N HIS A 33 1.39 -11.20 -10.19
CA HIS A 33 1.97 -11.76 -11.42
C HIS A 33 1.97 -10.81 -12.62
N GLN A 34 0.86 -10.13 -12.92
CA GLN A 34 0.76 -9.24 -14.07
C GLN A 34 1.33 -7.86 -13.79
N TYR A 35 1.10 -7.34 -12.59
CA TYR A 35 1.52 -5.99 -12.23
C TYR A 35 2.83 -6.00 -11.44
N HIS A 36 3.53 -7.13 -11.28
CA HIS A 36 4.80 -7.20 -10.53
C HIS A 36 4.70 -6.61 -9.10
N GLY A 37 3.56 -6.79 -8.43
CA GLY A 37 3.29 -6.23 -7.10
C GLY A 37 2.80 -4.77 -7.10
N ARG A 38 2.51 -4.18 -8.26
CA ARG A 38 2.00 -2.81 -8.37
C ARG A 38 0.53 -2.77 -7.96
N VAL A 39 0.28 -2.18 -6.81
CA VAL A 39 -1.07 -1.97 -6.27
C VAL A 39 -1.54 -0.55 -6.60
N PRO A 40 -2.81 -0.34 -6.99
CA PRO A 40 -3.37 1.00 -7.21
C PRO A 40 -3.40 1.82 -5.91
N PRO A 41 -3.22 3.16 -5.99
CA PRO A 41 -3.06 4.03 -4.83
C PRO A 41 -4.24 3.98 -3.85
N GLU A 42 -5.45 3.85 -4.38
CA GLU A 42 -6.69 3.72 -3.60
C GLU A 42 -6.72 2.49 -2.67
N ARG A 43 -5.94 1.45 -3.01
CA ARG A 43 -5.80 0.21 -2.25
C ARG A 43 -4.54 0.19 -1.38
N LEU A 44 -3.55 1.04 -1.67
CA LEU A 44 -2.33 1.14 -0.86
C LEU A 44 -2.66 1.51 0.58
N ILE A 45 -3.56 2.47 0.78
CA ILE A 45 -4.01 2.91 2.11
C ILE A 45 -4.68 1.76 2.86
N GLN A 46 -5.57 1.01 2.22
CA GLN A 46 -6.20 -0.16 2.84
C GLN A 46 -5.17 -1.23 3.22
N ILE A 47 -4.20 -1.52 2.35
CA ILE A 47 -3.13 -2.49 2.66
C ILE A 47 -2.27 -1.99 3.82
N TYR A 48 -1.93 -0.70 3.85
CA TYR A 48 -1.18 -0.09 4.95
C TYR A 48 -1.95 -0.21 6.27
N GLN A 49 -3.24 0.11 6.29
CA GLN A 49 -4.08 -0.03 7.49
C GLN A 49 -4.19 -1.48 7.97
N LEU A 50 -4.23 -2.45 7.04
CA LEU A 50 -4.36 -3.87 7.38
C LEU A 50 -3.05 -4.54 7.79
N THR A 51 -1.92 -4.12 7.21
CA THR A 51 -0.64 -4.87 7.28
C THR A 51 0.54 -4.06 7.83
N GLY A 52 0.39 -2.73 7.86
CA GLY A 52 1.44 -1.76 8.17
C GLY A 52 2.48 -1.56 7.07
N VAL A 53 2.30 -2.16 5.88
CA VAL A 53 3.23 -2.00 4.75
C VAL A 53 2.98 -0.67 4.06
N THR A 54 4.02 0.14 3.93
CA THR A 54 3.92 1.47 3.34
C THR A 54 3.79 1.42 1.81
N PRO A 55 3.09 2.39 1.20
CA PRO A 55 2.99 2.53 -0.25
C PRO A 55 4.35 2.58 -0.96
N HIS A 56 5.36 3.15 -0.30
CA HIS A 56 6.74 3.21 -0.80
C HIS A 56 7.35 1.80 -1.01
N GLU A 57 7.11 0.84 -0.10
CA GLU A 57 7.58 -0.55 -0.29
C GLU A 57 6.79 -1.29 -1.39
N LEU A 58 5.53 -0.92 -1.62
CA LEU A 58 4.69 -1.52 -2.65
C LEU A 58 5.09 -1.05 -4.06
N ARG A 59 5.60 0.18 -4.19
CA ARG A 59 5.94 0.75 -5.49
C ARG A 59 7.11 1.73 -5.41
N PRO A 60 8.34 1.23 -5.16
CA PRO A 60 9.54 2.08 -5.11
C PRO A 60 9.82 2.77 -6.46
N ASP A 61 9.33 2.18 -7.55
CA ASP A 61 9.50 2.64 -8.93
C ASP A 61 8.80 3.96 -9.27
N LEU A 62 7.74 4.34 -8.54
CA LEU A 62 7.01 5.60 -8.81
C LEU A 62 7.46 6.75 -7.90
N HIS A 63 8.08 6.42 -6.76
CA HIS A 63 8.39 7.38 -5.71
C HIS A 63 9.81 7.15 -5.19
N PRO A 64 10.83 7.75 -5.84
CA PRO A 64 12.21 7.70 -5.36
C PRO A 64 12.41 8.44 -4.03
N THR A 65 11.41 9.17 -3.55
CA THR A 65 11.43 9.94 -2.30
C THR A 65 10.48 9.33 -1.26
N PRO A 66 10.88 9.28 0.04
CA PRO A 66 10.13 8.63 1.11
C PRO A 66 8.80 9.33 1.47
N THR A 67 8.64 10.60 1.09
CA THR A 67 7.44 11.42 1.31
C THR A 67 6.38 11.26 0.21
N SER A 68 6.74 10.63 -0.91
CA SER A 68 5.91 10.63 -2.09
C SER A 68 5.06 9.36 -2.11
N GLY A 69 3.74 9.51 -1.97
CA GLY A 69 2.77 8.40 -1.90
C GLY A 69 2.08 8.23 -0.54
N ILE A 70 2.38 9.09 0.43
CA ILE A 70 1.55 9.26 1.63
C ILE A 70 0.33 10.08 1.18
N PRO A 71 -0.92 9.65 1.40
CA PRO A 71 -2.06 10.52 1.16
C PRO A 71 -1.89 11.77 2.02
N GLU A 72 -2.12 12.95 1.45
CA GLU A 72 -2.03 14.24 2.16
C GLU A 72 -2.86 14.24 3.47
N ASP A 73 -3.93 13.44 3.48
CA ASP A 73 -4.81 13.15 4.61
C ASP A 73 -4.14 12.41 5.79
N ALA A 74 -3.07 11.65 5.57
CA ALA A 74 -2.28 11.02 6.66
C ALA A 74 -1.18 11.94 7.20
N ILE A 75 -0.81 12.99 6.46
CA ILE A 75 0.16 14.02 6.89
C ILE A 75 -0.54 15.02 7.81
N THR A 76 -1.82 15.30 7.55
CA THR A 76 -2.68 16.22 8.35
C THR A 76 -3.27 15.59 9.63
N ALA A 77 -2.77 14.44 10.09
CA ALA A 77 -3.13 13.87 11.39
C ALA A 77 -2.02 14.05 12.44
N GLY A 78 -0.88 14.64 12.08
CA GLY A 78 0.31 14.68 12.93
C GLY A 78 1.12 15.98 12.96
N GLU A 79 0.86 16.97 12.12
CA GLU A 79 1.61 18.24 12.16
C GLU A 79 0.65 19.43 12.08
N GLY A 80 0.39 20.03 13.23
CA GLY A 80 0.15 21.47 13.29
C GLY A 80 1.46 22.21 13.05
N GLY A 81 1.39 23.34 12.33
CA GLY A 81 2.51 24.20 11.96
C GLY A 81 3.06 23.83 10.59
N ASP A 82 3.15 24.71 9.60
CA ASP A 82 3.29 26.14 9.67
C ASP A 82 2.76 26.78 8.38
N GLU A 83 2.33 28.00 8.58
CA GLU A 83 1.77 28.94 7.61
C GLU A 83 2.76 29.24 6.46
N GLN A 84 2.15 29.72 5.38
CA GLN A 84 2.72 30.25 4.14
C GLN A 84 3.99 31.12 4.27
N PRO A 85 4.72 31.35 3.16
CA PRO A 85 4.37 32.49 2.31
C PRO A 85 4.22 32.20 0.81
#